data_AF-A0A1Q7WC40-F1
#
_entry.id   AF-A0A1Q7WC40-F1
#
_cell.length_a   1.000
_cell.length_b   1.000
_cell.length_c   1.000
_cell.angle_alpha   90.00
_cell.angle_beta   90.00
_cell.angle_gamma   90.00
#
_symmetry.space_group_name_H-M   'P 1'
#
loop_
_entity.id
_entity.type
_entity.pdbx_description
1 polymer ?
#
loop_
_entity_poly.entity_id
_entity_poly.type
_entity_poly.pdbx_seq_one_letter_code
_entity_poly.pdbx_strand_id
1 'polypeptide(L)'
;MASVRDELEALESGPISASRIRPRGVPLDWSSFMTADFGEVEWLPGKLMVRGQQIALVGYGKVGKSLFMQEWVWRMACGNGFLSDHDRGGLRVPYVD
;
A
#
# COMPACT_ATOMS: atom_id res chain seq x y z
N MET A 1 15.33 40.63 -32.58
CA MET A 1 15.07 39.19 -32.57
C MET A 1 15.65 38.66 -31.28
N ALA A 2 14.82 38.31 -30.29
CA ALA A 2 15.30 37.76 -29.03
C ALA A 2 15.95 36.40 -29.29
N SER A 3 17.05 36.12 -28.60
CA SER A 3 17.84 34.89 -28.79
C SER A 3 17.08 33.71 -28.19
N VAL A 4 17.14 32.54 -28.81
CA VAL A 4 16.60 31.26 -28.28
C VAL A 4 17.14 30.98 -26.86
N ARG A 5 18.30 31.54 -26.52
CA ARG A 5 18.89 31.50 -25.17
C ARG A 5 18.07 32.29 -24.14
N ASP A 6 17.54 33.44 -24.51
CA ASP A 6 16.72 34.29 -23.63
C ASP A 6 15.36 33.62 -23.35
N GLU A 7 14.83 32.86 -24.32
CA GLU A 7 13.61 32.05 -24.14
C GLU A 7 13.84 30.83 -23.23
N LEU A 8 15.03 30.23 -23.26
CA LEU A 8 15.40 29.10 -22.39
C LEU A 8 15.63 29.53 -20.94
N GLU A 9 16.31 30.67 -20.69
CA GLU A 9 16.47 31.22 -19.33
C GLU A 9 15.14 31.66 -18.71
N ALA A 10 14.17 32.12 -19.52
CA ALA A 10 12.81 32.42 -19.06
C ALA A 10 12.00 31.17 -18.70
N LEU A 11 12.31 30.01 -19.30
CA LEU A 11 11.67 28.72 -18.96
C LEU A 11 12.24 28.10 -17.67
N GLU A 12 13.50 28.38 -17.34
CA GLU A 12 14.18 27.84 -16.14
C GLU A 12 14.02 28.73 -14.89
N SER A 13 13.74 30.03 -15.04
CA SER A 13 13.70 31.00 -13.92
C SER A 13 12.31 31.29 -13.33
N GLY A 14 11.24 30.77 -13.93
CA GLY A 14 9.89 30.94 -13.41
C GLY A 14 9.61 30.00 -12.22
N PRO A 15 8.87 30.44 -11.18
CA PRO A 15 8.39 29.51 -10.16
C PRO A 15 7.64 28.38 -10.87
N ILE A 16 8.01 27.13 -10.58
CA ILE A 16 7.30 25.95 -11.09
C ILE A 16 5.86 26.09 -10.61
N SER A 17 4.98 26.55 -11.50
CA SER A 17 3.57 26.68 -11.20
C SER A 17 3.05 25.29 -10.90
N ALA A 18 2.65 25.05 -9.64
CA ALA A 18 2.11 23.78 -9.16
C ALA A 18 0.94 23.27 -10.02
N SER A 19 0.29 24.17 -10.77
CA SER A 19 -0.73 23.84 -11.78
C SER A 19 -0.25 22.93 -12.92
N ARG A 20 1.06 22.82 -13.16
CA ARG A 20 1.64 21.90 -14.16
C ARG A 20 1.88 20.49 -13.62
N ILE A 21 1.85 20.31 -12.30
CA ILE A 21 1.99 18.99 -11.68
C ILE A 21 0.61 18.37 -11.65
N ARG A 22 0.31 17.45 -12.57
CA ARG A 22 -0.88 16.59 -12.42
C ARG A 22 -0.67 15.72 -11.18
N PRO A 23 -1.50 15.85 -10.14
CA PRO A 23 -1.37 14.99 -8.97
C PRO A 23 -1.58 13.54 -9.41
N ARG A 24 -0.64 12.65 -9.09
CA ARG A 24 -0.80 11.20 -9.27
C ARG A 24 -1.71 10.57 -8.21
N GLY A 25 -2.42 11.38 -7.43
CA GLY A 25 -3.27 10.96 -6.31
C GLY A 25 -3.95 12.14 -5.61
N VAL A 26 -4.67 11.83 -4.55
CA VAL A 26 -5.32 12.82 -3.68
C VAL A 26 -4.25 13.49 -2.80
N PRO A 27 -4.17 14.83 -2.75
CA PRO A 27 -3.27 15.53 -1.84
C PRO A 27 -3.56 15.16 -0.39
N LEU A 28 -2.51 14.95 0.41
CA LEU A 28 -2.64 14.68 1.83
C LEU A 28 -3.06 15.97 2.57
N ASP A 29 -4.13 15.90 3.37
CA ASP A 29 -4.44 16.93 4.35
C ASP A 29 -3.60 16.71 5.61
N TRP A 30 -2.58 17.55 5.78
CA TRP A 30 -1.66 17.49 6.92
C TRP A 30 -2.34 17.73 8.27
N SER A 31 -3.39 18.56 8.31
CA SER A 31 -4.06 18.88 9.58
C SER A 31 -4.84 17.68 10.10
N SER A 32 -5.62 17.05 9.22
CA SER A 32 -6.32 15.80 9.49
C SER A 32 -5.35 14.67 9.80
N PHE A 33 -4.28 14.53 9.00
CA PHE A 33 -3.28 13.48 9.21
C PHE A 33 -2.61 13.56 10.59
N MET A 34 -2.20 14.76 11.04
CA MET A 34 -1.50 14.92 12.32
C MET A 34 -2.42 14.80 13.54
N THR A 35 -3.74 14.88 13.35
CA THR A 35 -4.74 14.76 14.43
C THR A 35 -5.48 13.42 14.42
N ALA A 36 -5.24 12.58 13.41
CA ALA A 36 -5.80 11.25 13.32
C ALA A 36 -5.16 10.30 14.35
N ASP A 37 -5.98 9.41 14.92
CA ASP A 37 -5.51 8.28 15.71
C ASP A 37 -5.20 7.10 14.78
N PHE A 38 -3.96 6.62 14.82
CA PHE A 38 -3.49 5.47 14.06
C PHE A 38 -3.30 4.22 14.93
N GLY A 39 -3.80 4.23 16.17
CA GLY A 39 -3.71 3.11 17.10
C GLY A 39 -4.53 1.89 16.68
N GLU A 40 -5.66 2.12 15.98
CA GLU A 40 -6.47 1.04 15.41
C GLU A 40 -6.03 0.71 13.98
N VAL A 41 -5.51 -0.50 13.80
CA VAL A 41 -5.07 -1.01 12.50
C VAL A 41 -5.86 -2.27 12.15
N GLU A 42 -6.35 -2.33 10.91
CA GLU A 42 -7.10 -3.48 10.41
C GLU A 42 -6.14 -4.62 10.03
N TRP A 43 -5.89 -5.49 10.99
CA TRP A 43 -5.08 -6.69 10.81
C TRP A 43 -5.80 -7.75 9.97
N LEU A 44 -5.07 -8.36 9.05
CA LEU A 44 -5.49 -9.61 8.43
C LEU A 44 -5.30 -10.80 9.41
N PRO A 45 -6.04 -11.91 9.23
CA PRO A 45 -5.94 -13.10 10.09
C PRO A 45 -4.49 -13.50 10.38
N GLY A 46 -4.19 -13.79 11.65
CA GLY A 46 -2.85 -14.13 12.11
C GLY A 46 -1.92 -12.94 12.35
N LYS A 47 -2.42 -11.70 12.19
CA LYS A 47 -1.68 -10.44 12.46
C LYS A 47 -0.33 -10.34 11.74
N LEU A 48 -0.25 -10.91 10.54
CA LEU A 48 0.97 -10.89 9.72
C LEU A 48 1.08 -9.62 8.87
N MET A 49 -0.06 -9.02 8.51
CA MET A 49 -0.14 -7.92 7.55
C MET A 49 -1.36 -7.05 7.86
N VAL A 50 -1.20 -5.73 7.77
CA VAL A 50 -2.31 -4.77 7.79
C VAL A 50 -2.81 -4.56 6.35
N ARG A 51 -4.09 -4.23 6.18
CA ARG A 51 -4.60 -3.87 4.84
C ARG A 51 -3.75 -2.78 4.17
N GLY A 52 -3.53 -2.94 2.86
CA GLY A 52 -2.73 -2.01 2.06
C GLY A 52 -1.21 -2.21 2.19
N GLN A 53 -0.74 -3.07 3.10
CA GLN A 53 0.66 -3.47 3.15
C GLN A 53 0.96 -4.61 2.19
N GLN A 54 2.24 -4.80 1.91
CA GLN A 54 2.78 -5.94 1.18
C GLN A 54 3.85 -6.60 2.03
N ILE A 55 3.81 -7.92 2.13
CA ILE A 55 4.82 -8.72 2.84
C ILE A 55 5.41 -9.78 1.91
N ALA A 56 6.61 -10.25 2.22
CA ALA A 56 7.26 -11.36 1.53
C ALA A 56 7.52 -12.51 2.51
N LEU A 57 7.12 -13.73 2.13
CA LEU A 57 7.49 -14.94 2.85
C LEU A 57 8.71 -15.58 2.18
N VAL A 58 9.84 -15.62 2.88
CA VAL A 58 11.11 -16.11 2.35
C VAL A 58 11.54 -17.35 3.11
N GLY A 59 12.11 -18.31 2.38
CA GLY A 59 12.60 -19.56 2.94
C GLY A 59 13.05 -20.52 1.84
N TYR A 60 13.78 -21.56 2.22
CA TYR A 60 14.30 -22.55 1.29
C TYR A 60 13.21 -23.26 0.47
N GLY A 61 13.64 -23.94 -0.60
CA GLY A 61 12.75 -24.78 -1.40
C GLY A 61 12.05 -25.83 -0.54
N LYS A 62 10.77 -26.09 -0.83
CA LYS A 62 9.95 -27.12 -0.16
C LYS A 62 9.72 -26.94 1.34
N VAL A 63 10.06 -25.79 1.92
CA VAL A 63 9.79 -25.49 3.36
C VAL A 63 8.30 -25.18 3.65
N GLY A 64 7.42 -25.26 2.64
CA GLY A 64 5.97 -25.10 2.83
C GLY A 64 5.42 -23.68 2.64
N LYS A 65 6.14 -22.76 1.98
CA LYS A 65 5.67 -21.39 1.74
C LYS A 65 4.32 -21.33 1.01
N SER A 66 4.16 -22.08 -0.08
CA SER A 66 2.90 -22.13 -0.84
C SER A 66 1.77 -22.73 -0.01
N LEU A 67 2.05 -23.79 0.77
CA LEU A 67 1.07 -24.39 1.68
C LEU A 67 0.60 -23.40 2.74
N PHE A 68 1.54 -22.66 3.35
CA PHE A 68 1.22 -21.60 4.30
C PHE A 68 0.35 -20.52 3.67
N MET A 69 0.68 -20.07 2.46
CA MET A 69 -0.11 -19.05 1.75
C MET A 69 -1.51 -19.55 1.42
N GLN A 70 -1.66 -20.78 0.93
CA GLN A 70 -2.95 -21.38 0.61
C GLN A 70 -3.83 -21.51 1.85
N GLU A 71 -3.29 -22.01 2.96
CA GLU A 71 -4.02 -22.10 4.23
C GLU A 71 -4.44 -20.71 4.71
N TRP A 72 -3.53 -19.73 4.67
CA TRP A 72 -3.84 -18.37 5.09
C TRP A 72 -4.92 -17.72 4.23
N VAL A 73 -4.86 -17.90 2.91
CA VAL A 73 -5.90 -17.44 1.96
C VAL A 73 -7.23 -18.11 2.22
N TRP A 74 -7.26 -19.43 2.44
CA TRP A 74 -8.47 -20.16 2.76
C TRP A 74 -9.11 -19.67 4.06
N ARG A 75 -8.30 -19.46 5.11
CA ARG A 75 -8.74 -18.89 6.40
C ARG A 75 -9.37 -17.51 6.20
N MET A 76 -8.71 -16.64 5.45
CA MET A 76 -9.24 -15.31 5.11
C MET A 76 -10.56 -15.39 4.33
N ALA A 77 -10.67 -16.30 3.36
CA ALA A 77 -11.88 -16.46 2.56
C ALA A 77 -13.07 -16.94 3.39
N CYS A 78 -12.84 -17.86 4.33
CA CYS A 78 -13.87 -18.42 5.20
C CYS A 78 -14.15 -17.58 6.46
N GLY A 79 -13.31 -16.61 6.78
CA GLY A 79 -13.44 -15.83 8.02
C GLY A 79 -12.90 -16.53 9.27
N ASN A 80 -12.09 -17.58 9.10
CA ASN A 80 -11.55 -18.37 10.20
C ASN A 80 -10.29 -17.71 10.77
N GLY A 81 -10.10 -17.85 12.09
CA GLY A 81 -8.91 -17.44 12.81
C GLY A 81 -7.68 -18.26 12.40
N PHE A 82 -6.51 -17.64 12.53
CA PHE A 82 -5.22 -18.22 12.13
C PHE A 82 -4.12 -17.77 13.10
N LEU A 83 -3.10 -18.61 13.34
CA LEU A 83 -1.98 -18.31 14.26
C LEU A 83 -2.43 -17.75 15.63
N SER A 84 -3.47 -18.36 16.23
CA SER A 84 -4.07 -17.94 17.51
C SER A 84 -4.75 -16.56 17.49
N ASP A 85 -5.00 -15.99 16.32
CA ASP A 85 -5.84 -14.81 16.14
C ASP A 85 -7.32 -15.19 16.08
N HIS A 86 -8.20 -14.22 16.33
CA HIS A 86 -9.65 -14.41 16.34
C HIS A 86 -10.23 -14.48 14.92
N ASP A 87 -11.40 -15.10 14.82
CA ASP A 87 -12.21 -15.17 13.61
C ASP A 87 -12.66 -13.77 13.16
N ARG A 88 -12.81 -13.57 11.85
CA ARG A 88 -13.21 -12.29 11.23
C ARG A 88 -14.22 -12.52 10.10
N GLY A 89 -14.82 -11.46 9.57
CA GLY A 89 -15.61 -11.56 8.35
C GLY A 89 -14.79 -12.09 7.17
N GLY A 90 -15.38 -12.94 6.34
CA GLY A 90 -14.72 -13.49 5.15
C GLY A 90 -14.31 -12.42 4.13
N LEU A 91 -13.16 -12.62 3.49
CA LEU A 91 -12.57 -11.70 2.52
C LEU A 91 -12.51 -12.31 1.12
N ARG A 92 -12.63 -11.46 0.08
CA ARG A 92 -12.34 -11.87 -1.29
C ARG A 92 -10.83 -11.81 -1.51
N VAL A 93 -10.19 -12.98 -1.59
CA VAL A 93 -8.73 -13.07 -1.71
C VAL A 93 -8.35 -13.81 -2.98
N PRO A 94 -7.75 -13.15 -3.98
CA PRO A 94 -7.17 -13.83 -5.13
C PRO A 94 -5.88 -14.54 -4.73
N TYR A 95 -5.73 -15.80 -5.16
CA TYR A 95 -4.47 -16.53 -5.10
C TYR A 95 -3.95 -16.75 -6.51
N VAL A 96 -2.69 -16.39 -6.75
CA VAL A 96 -1.98 -16.56 -8.02
C VAL A 96 -0.77 -17.43 -7.71
N ASP A 97 -0.66 -18.56 -8.41
CA ASP A 97 0.46 -19.49 -8.31
C ASP A 97 1.55 -19.17 -9.36
#